data_AF-A0A962ADD4-F1
#
_entry.id   AF-A0A962ADD4-F1
#
_cell.length_a   1.000
_cell.length_b   1.000
_cell.length_c   1.000
_cell.angle_alpha   90.00
_cell.angle_beta   90.00
_cell.angle_gamma   90.00
#
_symmetry.space_group_name_H-M   'P 1'
#
loop_
_entity.id
_entity.type
_entity.pdbx_description
1 polymer ?
#
loop_
_entity_poly.entity_id
_entity_poly.type
_entity_poly.pdbx_seq_one_letter_code
_entity_poly.pdbx_strand_id
1 'polypeptide(L)' 'YAAKLDGQSDARWHATGLDPEGLDLAAGDRTSRIVFPSRIATAGALREILVALAKQSRAASEKTSADS' A
#
# COMPACT_ATOMS: atom_id res chain seq x y z
N TYR A 1 10.18 -3.30 3.36
CA TYR A 1 9.38 -4.52 3.57
C TYR A 1 9.82 -5.51 2.51
N ALA A 2 10.92 -6.22 2.80
CA ALA A 2 11.45 -7.33 2.01
C ALA A 2 12.66 -7.85 2.78
N ALA A 3 12.44 -8.90 3.55
CA ALA A 3 13.42 -9.89 4.01
C ALA A 3 13.00 -10.44 5.38
N LYS A 4 12.00 -11.33 5.39
CA LYS A 4 12.23 -12.65 5.99
C LYS A 4 11.10 -13.63 5.72
N LEU A 5 11.54 -14.82 5.37
CA LEU A 5 10.89 -16.12 5.52
C LEU A 5 9.87 -16.47 4.42
N ASP A 6 10.32 -17.39 3.56
CA ASP A 6 9.42 -18.38 3.00
C ASP A 6 8.72 -19.13 4.16
N GLY A 7 7.41 -19.26 4.15
CA GLY A 7 6.65 -19.14 2.91
C GLY A 7 6.18 -17.74 2.60
N GLN A 8 5.25 -17.23 3.41
CA GLN A 8 4.33 -16.18 2.98
C GLN A 8 3.80 -15.33 4.15
N SER A 9 4.68 -14.93 5.07
CA SER A 9 4.41 -13.79 5.97
C SER A 9 4.60 -12.44 5.27
N ASP A 10 5.23 -12.47 4.10
CA ASP A 10 5.54 -11.33 3.25
C ASP A 10 4.69 -11.47 1.99
N ALA A 11 3.36 -11.31 2.14
CA ALA A 11 2.52 -11.17 0.96
C ALA A 11 3.08 -9.96 0.21
N ARG A 12 3.85 -10.21 -0.86
CA ARG A 12 4.41 -9.14 -1.68
C ARG A 12 3.21 -8.53 -2.40
N TRP A 13 2.58 -7.57 -1.73
CA TRP A 13 1.51 -6.78 -2.28
C TRP A 13 2.12 -5.94 -3.39
N HIS A 14 1.67 -6.19 -4.61
CA HIS A 14 2.04 -5.38 -5.76
C HIS A 14 0.81 -4.67 -6.28
N ALA A 15 1.01 -3.45 -6.76
CA ALA A 15 -0.03 -2.74 -7.48
C ALA A 15 -0.37 -3.48 -8.77
N THR A 16 -1.64 -3.80 -8.95
CA THR A 16 -2.18 -4.44 -10.18
C THR A 16 -3.03 -3.48 -11.00
N GLY A 17 -3.59 -2.45 -10.36
CA GLY A 17 -4.43 -1.43 -11.01
C GLY A 17 -4.29 -0.08 -10.31
N LEU A 18 -4.30 0.99 -11.10
CA LEU A 18 -4.31 2.35 -10.61
C LEU A 18 -5.28 3.18 -11.44
N ASP A 19 -6.25 3.79 -10.78
CA ASP A 19 -7.25 4.64 -11.40
C ASP A 19 -7.54 5.87 -10.50
N PRO A 20 -8.28 6.88 -10.99
CA PRO A 20 -8.63 8.06 -10.22
C PRO A 20 -9.36 7.82 -8.88
N GLU A 21 -10.00 6.68 -8.69
CA GLU A 21 -10.78 6.33 -7.50
C GLU A 21 -9.99 5.46 -6.52
N GLY A 22 -8.89 4.82 -6.94
CA GLY A 22 -8.11 3.97 -6.05
C GLY A 22 -6.94 3.21 -6.66
N LEU A 23 -6.32 2.40 -5.79
CA LEU A 23 -5.19 1.53 -6.09
C LEU A 23 -5.53 0.09 -5.71
N ASP A 24 -5.47 -0.81 -6.69
CA ASP A 24 -5.68 -2.24 -6.49
C ASP A 24 -4.34 -2.93 -6.21
N LEU A 25 -4.36 -3.81 -5.21
CA LEU A 25 -3.22 -4.58 -4.74
C LEU A 25 -3.55 -6.06 -4.80
N ALA A 26 -2.58 -6.88 -5.18
CA ALA A 26 -2.67 -8.33 -5.10
C ALA A 26 -1.46 -8.95 -4.41
N ALA A 27 -1.70 -10.03 -3.68
CA ALA A 27 -0.66 -10.85 -3.09
C ALA A 27 -1.09 -12.34 -3.07
N GLY A 28 -0.66 -13.07 -4.09
CA GLY A 28 -1.10 -14.44 -4.32
C GLY A 28 -2.57 -14.47 -4.74
N ASP A 29 -3.38 -15.19 -3.98
CA ASP A 29 -4.84 -15.32 -4.12
C ASP A 29 -5.62 -14.16 -3.47
N ARG A 30 -4.94 -13.29 -2.72
CA ARG A 30 -5.56 -12.15 -2.03
C ARG A 30 -5.55 -10.91 -2.91
N THR A 31 -6.66 -10.17 -2.87
CA THR A 31 -6.81 -8.85 -3.48
C THR A 31 -7.27 -7.84 -2.43
N SER A 32 -6.83 -6.59 -2.56
CA SER A 32 -7.25 -5.48 -1.72
C SER A 32 -7.29 -4.19 -2.53
N ARG A 33 -8.19 -3.28 -2.20
CA ARG A 33 -8.28 -1.97 -2.85
C ARG A 33 -8.14 -0.86 -1.82
N ILE A 34 -7.21 0.05 -2.07
CA ILE A 34 -7.12 1.32 -1.36
C ILE A 34 -8.02 2.31 -2.11
N VAL A 35 -9.14 2.69 -1.48
CA VAL A 35 -10.03 3.73 -2.01
C VAL A 35 -9.46 5.09 -1.66
N PHE A 36 -9.35 5.97 -2.66
CA PHE A 36 -8.94 7.34 -2.41
C PHE A 36 -10.06 8.14 -1.73
N PRO A 37 -9.74 9.05 -0.80
CA PRO A 37 -10.77 9.85 -0.11
C PRO A 37 -11.53 10.79 -1.05
N SER A 38 -10.95 11.10 -2.21
CA SER A 38 -11.57 11.82 -3.30
C SER A 38 -10.98 11.39 -4.64
N ARG A 39 -11.75 11.59 -5.72
CA ARG A 39 -11.28 11.33 -7.08
C ARG A 39 -10.05 12.18 -7.41
N ILE A 40 -9.00 11.53 -7.90
CA ILE A 40 -7.79 12.16 -8.41
C ILE A 40 -8.03 12.71 -9.82
N ALA A 41 -7.93 14.04 -9.99
CA ALA A 41 -8.04 14.68 -11.30
C ALA A 41 -6.70 15.04 -11.94
N THR A 42 -5.59 14.98 -11.19
CA THR A 42 -4.27 15.43 -11.64
C THR A 42 -3.14 14.50 -11.18
N ALA A 43 -2.07 14.45 -11.95
CA ALA A 43 -0.87 13.69 -11.59
C ALA A 43 -0.20 14.20 -10.29
N GLY A 44 -0.32 15.50 -9.99
CA GLY A 44 0.17 16.08 -8.75
C GLY A 44 -0.55 15.51 -7.53
N ALA A 45 -1.88 15.48 -7.57
CA ALA A 45 -2.70 14.92 -6.50
C ALA A 45 -2.44 13.41 -6.30
N LEU A 46 -2.25 12.66 -7.39
CA LEU A 46 -1.85 11.25 -7.31
C LEU A 46 -0.54 11.08 -6.51
N ARG A 47 0.47 11.88 -6.85
CA ARG A 47 1.79 11.81 -6.19
C ARG A 47 1.68 12.09 -4.69
N GLU A 48 0.87 13.07 -4.30
CA GLU A 48 0.65 13.40 -2.89
C GLU A 48 0.01 12.23 -2.12
N ILE A 49 -1.01 11.60 -2.68
CA ILE A 49 -1.65 10.42 -2.08
C ILE A 49 -0.64 9.27 -1.93
N LEU A 50 0.13 8.96 -2.97
CA LEU A 50 1.13 7.87 -2.90
C LEU A 50 2.21 8.14 -1.85
N VAL A 51 2.66 9.40 -1.73
CA VAL A 51 3.61 9.80 -0.67
C VAL A 51 2.98 9.63 0.72
N ALA A 52 1.73 10.03 0.89
CA ALA A 52 1.02 9.88 2.16
C ALA A 52 0.82 8.39 2.53
N LEU A 53 0.44 7.55 1.58
CA LEU A 53 0.31 6.09 1.78
C LEU A 53 1.66 5.47 2.15
N ALA A 54 2.75 5.83 1.47
CA ALA A 54 4.08 5.33 1.79
C ALA A 54 4.57 5.78 3.19
N LYS A 55 4.24 7.00 3.61
CA LYS A 55 4.53 7.50 4.97
C LYS A 55 3.76 6.72 6.04
N GLN A 56 2.46 6.51 5.83
CA GLN A 56 1.62 5.75 6.75
C GLN A 56 2.08 4.30 6.88
N SER A 57 2.44 3.65 5.76
CA SER A 57 2.99 2.30 5.76
C SER A 57 4.26 2.19 6.61
N ARG A 58 5.20 3.14 6.46
CA ARG A 58 6.43 3.18 7.28
C ARG A 58 6.12 3.39 8.77
N ALA A 59 5.27 4.35 9.11
CA ALA A 59 4.87 4.60 10.50
C ALA A 59 4.14 3.41 11.14
N ALA A 60 3.34 2.66 10.38
CA ALA A 60 2.68 1.45 10.84
C ALA A 60 3.69 0.32 11.11
N SER A 61 4.69 0.15 10.23
CA SER A 61 5.76 -0.84 10.46
C SER A 61 6.65 -0.52 11.66
N GLU A 62 6.82 0.77 12.00
CA GLU A 62 7.56 1.20 13.18
C GLU A 62 6.79 0.96 14.48
N LYS A 63 5.45 1.16 14.48
CA LYS A 63 4.59 0.88 15.63
C LYS A 63 4.49 -0.60 15.98
N THR A 64 4.47 -1.51 14.99
CA THR A 64 4.46 -2.95 15.24
C THR A 64 5.75 -3.46 15.89
N SER A 65 6.86 -2.71 15.78
CA SER A 65 8.17 -3.10 16.34
C SER A 65 8.41 -2.55 17.77
N ALA A 66 7.59 -1.62 18.24
CA ALA A 66 7.73 -0.98 19.56
C ALA A 66 6.73 -1.51 20.61
N ASP A 67 5.82 -2.41 20.20
CA ASP A 67 4.79 -3.05 21.04
C ASP A 67 5.04 -4.56 21.17
N SER A 68 6.30 -5.00 21.11
CA SER A 68 6.74 -6.40 21.23
C SER A 68 8.00 -6.52 22.06
#